data_AF-A0A9C6X6Z7-F1
#
_entry.id   AF-A0A9C6X6Z7-F1
#
_cell.length_a   1.000
_cell.length_b   1.000
_cell.length_c   1.000
_cell.angle_alpha   90.00
_cell.angle_beta   90.00
_cell.angle_gamma   90.00
#
_symmetry.space_group_name_H-M   'P 1'
#
loop_
_entity.id
_entity.type
_entity.pdbx_description
1 polymer ?
#
loop_
_entity_poly.entity_id
_entity_poly.type
_entity_poly.pdbx_seq_one_letter_code
_entity_poly.pdbx_strand_id
1 'polypeptide(L)'
;MSSRYKLFCFSFTVYVFSFQENESSVNQPSQVTASNVFIDVPIREMDSAASATRSFLMETGRMEKWCKFCEKSTGCIASNKMQTAPSLICVKLMRFSGEGKRFDEKLSLSEESLLPCGWRYEYVGCVLHIGECLFSGQSMCLLKRSNGSFCLTSDSKVITVSSQSVQSSEAMKN
;
A
#
# COMPACT_ATOMS: atom_id res chain seq x y z
N MET A 1 14.78 -6.86 -31.83
CA MET A 1 15.64 -6.64 -30.64
C MET A 1 14.72 -6.59 -29.42
N SER A 2 14.79 -7.59 -28.54
CA SER A 2 13.91 -7.73 -27.38
C SER A 2 14.50 -6.96 -26.20
N SER A 3 13.97 -5.76 -25.93
CA SER A 3 14.32 -5.00 -24.73
C SER A 3 13.76 -5.71 -23.51
N ARG A 4 14.60 -6.49 -22.82
CA ARG A 4 14.30 -7.06 -21.51
C ARG A 4 14.32 -5.94 -20.47
N TYR A 5 13.19 -5.28 -20.25
CA TYR A 5 13.02 -4.35 -19.13
C TYR A 5 13.03 -5.17 -17.83
N LYS A 6 14.16 -5.16 -17.13
CA LYS A 6 14.22 -5.58 -15.72
C LYS A 6 13.56 -4.44 -14.93
N LEU A 7 12.37 -4.65 -14.37
CA LEU A 7 11.77 -3.69 -13.44
C LEU A 7 12.56 -3.75 -12.12
N PHE A 8 13.22 -2.66 -11.79
CA PHE A 8 14.04 -2.52 -10.59
C PHE A 8 13.24 -1.94 -9.42
N CYS A 9 13.63 -2.40 -8.23
CA CYS A 9 13.15 -2.01 -6.90
C CYS A 9 12.76 -0.52 -6.79
N PHE A 10 11.64 -0.24 -6.12
CA PHE A 10 11.04 1.10 -6.01
C PHE A 10 11.28 1.74 -4.65
N SER A 11 11.43 3.07 -4.59
CA SER A 11 11.86 3.81 -3.39
C SER A 11 10.73 4.51 -2.63
N PHE A 12 9.54 4.65 -3.20
CA PHE A 12 8.27 4.75 -2.47
C PHE A 12 7.22 4.08 -3.34
N THR A 13 6.26 3.41 -2.71
CA THR A 13 5.19 2.75 -3.44
C THR A 13 3.86 3.11 -2.83
N VAL A 14 3.01 3.78 -3.61
CA VAL A 14 1.62 4.05 -3.24
C VAL A 14 0.76 3.02 -3.93
N TYR A 15 0.13 2.14 -3.19
CA TYR A 15 -0.83 1.18 -3.74
C TYR A 15 -2.24 1.73 -3.62
N VAL A 16 -3.00 1.63 -4.71
CA VAL A 16 -4.39 2.05 -4.75
C VAL A 16 -5.29 0.82 -4.84
N PHE A 17 -6.27 0.77 -3.95
CA PHE A 17 -7.23 -0.31 -3.84
C PHE A 17 -8.65 0.22 -3.93
N SER A 18 -9.51 -0.44 -4.69
CA SER A 18 -10.95 -0.14 -4.76
C SER A 18 -11.76 -1.18 -4.01
N PHE A 19 -12.74 -0.74 -3.23
CA PHE A 19 -13.69 -1.64 -2.58
C PHE A 19 -14.52 -2.43 -3.60
N GLN A 20 -14.78 -3.70 -3.30
CA GLN A 20 -15.64 -4.58 -4.10
C GLN A 20 -16.87 -4.94 -3.27
N GLU A 21 -18.05 -4.47 -3.69
CA GLU A 21 -19.32 -4.91 -3.09
C GLU A 21 -19.60 -6.36 -3.50
N ASN A 22 -19.77 -7.25 -2.52
CA ASN A 22 -20.26 -8.60 -2.80
C ASN A 22 -21.77 -8.52 -3.04
N GLU A 23 -22.24 -8.88 -4.24
CA GLU A 23 -23.68 -9.05 -4.53
C GLU A 23 -24.34 -10.19 -3.73
N SER A 24 -23.57 -10.99 -2.97
CA SER A 24 -24.04 -12.25 -2.36
C SER A 24 -24.26 -12.23 -0.85
N SER A 25 -24.05 -11.11 -0.14
CA SER A 25 -24.28 -11.05 1.32
C SER A 25 -25.50 -10.23 1.68
N VAL A 26 -26.67 -10.88 1.61
CA VAL A 26 -27.87 -10.46 2.32
C VAL A 26 -27.56 -10.59 3.82
N ASN A 27 -27.68 -9.48 4.57
CA ASN A 27 -27.63 -9.36 6.05
C ASN A 27 -26.38 -8.75 6.71
N GLN A 28 -25.75 -7.73 6.12
CA GLN A 28 -25.27 -6.58 6.91
C GLN A 28 -24.89 -5.43 5.97
N PRO A 29 -25.45 -4.22 6.13
CA PRO A 29 -24.92 -3.05 5.44
C PRO A 29 -23.57 -2.73 6.07
N SER A 30 -22.50 -3.22 5.46
CA SER A 30 -21.19 -2.59 5.64
C SER A 30 -21.39 -1.18 5.11
N GLN A 31 -21.46 -0.17 5.99
CA GLN A 31 -21.58 1.22 5.57
C GLN A 31 -20.29 1.59 4.84
N VAL A 32 -20.31 1.44 3.52
CA VAL A 32 -19.28 1.96 2.64
C VAL A 32 -19.40 3.47 2.72
N THR A 33 -18.43 4.11 3.35
CA THR A 33 -18.34 5.56 3.34
C THR A 33 -17.62 5.95 2.06
N ALA A 34 -18.10 7.00 1.35
CA ALA A 34 -17.44 7.59 0.18
C ALA A 34 -16.09 8.27 0.53
N SER A 35 -15.47 7.88 1.64
CA SER A 35 -14.20 8.38 2.11
C SER A 35 -13.06 7.57 1.49
N ASN A 36 -12.00 8.29 1.15
CA ASN A 36 -10.72 7.70 0.74
C ASN A 36 -9.78 7.73 1.94
N VAL A 37 -9.04 6.66 2.15
CA VAL A 37 -8.08 6.54 3.26
C VAL A 37 -6.66 6.49 2.71
N PHE A 38 -5.78 7.31 3.29
CA PHE A 38 -4.35 7.33 2.99
C PHE A 38 -3.59 6.87 4.22
N ILE A 39 -2.70 5.89 4.05
CA ILE A 39 -1.98 5.26 5.15
C ILE A 39 -0.48 5.26 4.83
N ASP A 40 0.31 5.83 5.73
CA ASP A 40 1.77 5.81 5.65
C ASP A 40 2.27 4.63 6.50
N VAL A 41 2.78 3.59 5.84
CA VAL A 41 3.15 2.32 6.46
C VAL A 41 4.67 2.19 6.54
N PRO A 42 5.26 2.06 7.75
CA PRO A 42 6.67 1.73 7.92
C PRO A 42 6.94 0.27 7.51
N ILE A 43 8.05 0.03 6.81
CA ILE A 43 8.35 -1.30 6.23
C ILE A 43 9.54 -2.02 6.85
N ARG A 44 10.12 -1.49 7.93
CA ARG A 44 11.36 -2.00 8.52
C ARG A 44 11.25 -3.51 8.80
N GLU A 45 12.17 -4.29 8.24
CA GLU A 45 12.28 -5.73 8.47
C GLU A 45 11.05 -6.56 8.03
N MET A 46 10.27 -6.06 7.06
CA MET A 46 9.09 -6.76 6.55
C MET A 46 9.40 -7.53 5.26
N ASP A 47 8.71 -8.64 5.06
CA ASP A 47 8.79 -9.51 3.88
C ASP A 47 7.82 -9.12 2.76
N SER A 48 6.69 -8.50 3.12
CA SER A 48 5.65 -8.11 2.19
C SER A 48 4.94 -6.81 2.57
N ALA A 49 4.37 -6.14 1.57
CA ALA A 49 3.52 -4.96 1.81
C ALA A 49 2.28 -5.31 2.64
N ALA A 50 1.77 -6.54 2.50
CA ALA A 50 0.62 -7.04 3.27
C ALA A 50 0.96 -7.19 4.74
N SER A 51 2.11 -7.80 5.05
CA SER A 51 2.63 -7.95 6.41
C SER A 51 2.84 -6.59 7.06
N ALA A 52 3.49 -5.65 6.36
CA ALA A 52 3.74 -4.30 6.86
C ALA A 52 2.43 -3.56 7.17
N THR A 53 1.47 -3.59 6.23
CA THR A 53 0.17 -2.92 6.38
C THR A 53 -0.66 -3.53 7.50
N ARG A 54 -0.68 -4.86 7.60
CA ARG A 54 -1.35 -5.58 8.67
C ARG A 54 -0.75 -5.26 10.03
N SER A 55 0.58 -5.27 10.13
CA SER A 55 1.29 -4.92 11.36
C SER A 55 0.92 -3.51 11.81
N PHE A 56 0.97 -2.53 10.90
CA PHE A 56 0.61 -1.14 11.18
C PHE A 56 -0.84 -0.98 11.67
N LEU A 57 -1.80 -1.68 11.05
CA LEU A 57 -3.22 -1.63 11.41
C LEU A 57 -3.57 -2.45 12.67
N MET A 58 -2.70 -3.36 13.07
CA MET A 58 -2.87 -4.16 14.30
C MET A 58 -2.02 -3.63 15.45
N GLU A 59 -1.12 -2.67 15.18
CA GLU A 59 -0.26 -2.09 16.19
C GLU A 59 -1.08 -1.42 17.29
N THR A 60 -0.80 -1.82 18.52
CA THR A 60 -1.35 -1.21 19.72
C THR A 60 -0.20 -0.70 20.58
N GLY A 61 -0.22 0.60 20.87
CA GLY A 61 0.79 1.24 21.71
C GLY A 61 0.16 1.80 22.98
N ARG A 62 0.89 1.73 24.11
CA ARG A 62 0.55 2.56 25.26
C ARG A 62 1.11 3.95 25.02
N MET A 63 0.26 4.96 25.06
CA MET A 63 0.66 6.36 24.99
C MET A 63 0.16 7.10 26.22
N GLU A 64 0.94 8.06 26.68
CA GLU A 64 0.47 9.02 27.66
C GLU A 64 -0.33 10.11 26.95
N LYS A 65 -1.57 10.32 27.41
CA LYS A 65 -2.42 11.40 26.93
C LYS A 65 -2.90 12.22 28.11
N TRP A 66 -2.76 13.54 27.97
CA TRP A 66 -3.34 14.48 28.91
C TRP A 66 -4.86 14.41 28.85
N CYS A 67 -5.49 14.10 29.99
CA CYS A 67 -6.94 14.08 30.11
C CYS A 67 -7.43 15.45 30.59
N LYS A 68 -8.28 16.10 29.78
CA LYS A 68 -8.88 17.40 30.14
C LYS A 68 -9.87 17.33 31.32
N PHE A 69 -10.39 16.15 31.65
CA PHE A 69 -11.38 15.98 32.73
C PHE A 69 -10.73 15.74 34.08
N CYS A 70 -9.64 14.97 34.15
CA CYS A 70 -8.95 14.68 35.40
C CYS A 70 -7.62 15.43 35.56
N GLU A 71 -7.26 16.28 34.60
CA GLU A 71 -6.07 17.14 34.58
C GLU A 71 -4.77 16.40 34.90
N LYS A 72 -4.64 15.17 34.39
CA LYS A 72 -3.49 14.30 34.59
C LYS A 72 -3.07 13.62 33.29
N SER A 73 -1.80 13.27 33.21
CA SER A 73 -1.32 12.32 32.20
C SER A 73 -1.88 10.94 32.55
N THR A 74 -2.64 10.37 31.61
CA THR A 74 -3.21 9.03 31.76
C THR A 74 -2.66 8.13 30.66
N GLY A 75 -2.26 6.92 31.01
CA GLY A 75 -1.92 5.91 30.02
C GLY A 75 -3.17 5.48 29.27
N CYS A 76 -3.19 5.63 27.96
CA CYS A 76 -4.22 5.06 27.10
C CYS A 76 -3.59 4.10 26.08
N ILE A 77 -4.40 3.17 25.58
CA ILE A 77 -4.01 2.28 24.50
C ILE A 77 -4.45 2.93 23.20
N ALA A 78 -3.49 3.32 22.36
CA ALA A 78 -3.74 3.72 20.99
C ALA A 78 -3.75 2.48 20.10
N SER A 79 -4.66 2.45 19.12
CA SER A 79 -4.70 1.41 18.10
C SER A 79 -5.12 2.02 16.77
N ASN A 80 -4.45 1.64 15.69
CA ASN A 80 -4.76 2.12 14.34
C ASN A 80 -5.83 1.22 13.70
N LYS A 81 -7.11 1.47 13.95
CA LYS A 81 -8.19 0.64 13.41
C LYS A 81 -9.03 1.41 12.38
N MET A 82 -9.33 0.76 11.26
CA MET A 82 -10.37 1.24 10.34
C MET A 82 -11.73 0.80 10.86
N GLN A 83 -12.63 1.77 11.06
CA GLN A 83 -13.98 1.52 11.57
C GLN A 83 -14.98 1.19 10.46
N THR A 84 -14.78 1.76 9.27
CA THR A 84 -15.63 1.57 8.08
C THR A 84 -14.78 1.18 6.88
N ALA A 85 -15.40 0.55 5.88
CA ALA A 85 -14.76 0.21 4.62
C ALA A 85 -14.71 1.47 3.72
N PRO A 86 -13.55 2.10 3.51
CA PRO A 86 -13.42 3.18 2.55
C PRO A 86 -13.57 2.68 1.10
N SER A 87 -14.07 3.54 0.21
CA SER A 87 -14.17 3.21 -1.21
C SER A 87 -12.80 3.02 -1.87
N LEU A 88 -11.80 3.81 -1.44
CA LEU A 88 -10.42 3.71 -1.90
C LEU A 88 -9.44 3.71 -0.73
N ILE A 89 -8.42 2.85 -0.83
CA ILE A 89 -7.28 2.84 0.09
C ILE A 89 -6.00 3.09 -0.67
N CYS A 90 -5.25 4.08 -0.20
CA CYS A 90 -3.92 4.43 -0.66
C CYS A 90 -2.90 4.06 0.42
N VAL A 91 -2.09 3.02 0.17
CA VAL A 91 -1.03 2.60 1.08
C VAL A 91 0.31 3.11 0.57
N LYS A 92 0.93 4.04 1.28
CA LYS A 92 2.27 4.54 1.00
C LYS A 92 3.29 3.81 1.87
N LEU A 93 4.14 3.01 1.25
CA LEU A 93 5.25 2.37 1.94
C LEU A 93 6.39 3.36 2.19
N MET A 94 6.74 3.56 3.46
CA MET A 94 7.83 4.44 3.90
C MET A 94 9.19 3.76 3.72
N ARG A 95 9.67 3.79 2.49
CA ARG A 95 10.92 3.18 2.03
C ARG A 95 12.16 4.05 2.22
N PHE A 96 12.02 5.16 2.94
CA PHE A 96 13.15 6.02 3.30
C PHE A 96 13.09 6.37 4.79
N SER A 97 14.28 6.46 5.40
CA SER A 97 14.42 6.99 6.75
C SER A 97 14.18 8.51 6.76
N GLY A 98 14.01 9.08 7.95
CA GLY A 98 13.93 10.55 8.10
C GLY A 98 15.20 11.28 7.65
N GLU A 99 16.33 10.57 7.55
CA GLU A 99 17.61 11.08 7.03
C GLU A 99 17.75 10.90 5.51
N GLY A 100 16.74 10.35 4.84
CA GLY A 100 16.73 10.12 3.39
C GLY A 100 17.47 8.87 2.93
N LYS A 101 17.90 7.99 3.84
CA LYS A 101 18.48 6.69 3.50
C LYS A 101 17.38 5.75 3.01
N ARG A 102 17.59 5.13 1.85
CA ARG A 102 16.66 4.16 1.28
C ARG A 102 16.70 2.81 2.02
N PHE A 103 15.54 2.21 2.18
CA PHE A 103 15.38 0.81 2.57
C PHE A 103 15.24 -0.04 1.30
N ASP A 104 16.27 -0.83 1.01
CA ASP A 104 16.36 -1.69 -0.19
C ASP A 104 15.67 -3.05 -0.02
N GLU A 105 14.91 -3.22 1.06
CA GLU A 105 14.15 -4.42 1.35
C GLU A 105 13.21 -4.74 0.19
N LYS A 106 13.33 -5.98 -0.31
CA LYS A 106 12.40 -6.52 -1.29
C LYS A 106 11.10 -6.79 -0.56
N LEU A 107 10.01 -6.21 -1.08
CA LEU A 107 8.68 -6.48 -0.54
C LEU A 107 7.90 -7.18 -1.62
N SER A 108 7.40 -8.36 -1.30
CA SER A 108 6.44 -9.03 -2.14
C SER A 108 5.10 -8.30 -2.09
N LEU A 109 4.38 -8.37 -3.20
CA LEU A 109 2.99 -7.95 -3.30
C LEU A 109 2.18 -9.19 -3.60
N SER A 110 1.64 -9.82 -2.56
CA SER A 110 0.55 -10.75 -2.77
C SER A 110 -0.68 -9.95 -3.20
N GLU A 111 -1.36 -10.41 -4.27
CA GLU A 111 -2.71 -9.93 -4.59
C GLU A 111 -3.71 -10.31 -3.47
N GLU A 112 -3.32 -11.20 -2.58
CA GLU A 112 -4.06 -11.54 -1.37
C GLU A 112 -4.08 -10.36 -0.39
N SER A 113 -5.27 -9.79 -0.22
CA SER A 113 -5.75 -8.97 0.90
C SER A 113 -4.66 -8.30 1.74
N LEU A 114 -4.19 -7.12 1.32
CA LEU A 114 -3.29 -6.29 2.15
C LEU A 114 -3.90 -5.94 3.52
N LEU A 115 -5.22 -6.03 3.64
CA LEU A 115 -5.96 -5.51 4.78
C LEU A 115 -6.48 -6.64 5.67
N PRO A 116 -6.42 -6.47 7.00
CA PRO A 116 -6.84 -7.53 7.92
C PRO A 116 -8.35 -7.59 8.19
N CYS A 117 -9.16 -6.72 7.57
CA CYS A 117 -10.54 -6.43 7.99
C CYS A 117 -11.63 -7.25 7.28
N GLY A 118 -11.27 -8.30 6.52
CA GLY A 118 -12.25 -9.16 5.84
C GLY A 118 -12.99 -8.50 4.66
N TRP A 119 -12.79 -7.20 4.45
CA TRP A 119 -13.26 -6.47 3.29
C TRP A 119 -12.45 -6.84 2.04
N ARG A 120 -13.15 -6.97 0.92
CA ARG A 120 -12.53 -7.28 -0.37
C ARG A 120 -12.17 -6.01 -1.10
N TYR A 121 -10.91 -5.92 -1.49
CA TYR A 121 -10.38 -4.83 -2.28
C TYR A 121 -9.70 -5.40 -3.52
N GLU A 122 -9.83 -4.67 -4.62
CA GLU A 122 -9.09 -4.95 -5.84
C GLU A 122 -7.90 -3.99 -5.96
N TYR A 123 -6.73 -4.55 -6.31
CA TYR A 123 -5.56 -3.76 -6.70
C TYR A 123 -5.81 -3.00 -8.00
N VAL A 124 -5.71 -1.68 -7.96
CA VAL A 124 -5.90 -0.80 -9.13
C VAL A 124 -4.57 -0.43 -9.76
N GLY A 125 -3.53 -0.24 -8.96
CA GLY A 125 -2.24 0.18 -9.46
C GLY A 125 -1.32 0.70 -8.36
N CYS A 126 -0.10 1.04 -8.74
CA CYS A 126 0.82 1.71 -7.86
C CYS A 126 1.68 2.78 -8.53
N VAL A 127 2.10 3.75 -7.73
CA VAL A 127 3.16 4.69 -8.09
C VAL A 127 4.49 4.12 -7.64
N LEU A 128 5.50 4.21 -8.49
CA LEU A 128 6.77 3.55 -8.41
C LEU A 128 7.88 4.60 -8.50
N HIS A 129 8.76 4.70 -7.51
CA HIS A 129 9.92 5.58 -7.60
C HIS A 129 11.19 4.81 -7.98
N ILE A 130 11.88 5.18 -9.04
CA ILE A 130 13.17 4.61 -9.43
C ILE A 130 14.25 5.65 -9.19
N GLY A 131 15.05 5.46 -8.14
CA GLY A 131 16.14 6.36 -7.78
C GLY A 131 16.79 5.99 -6.46
N GLU A 132 18.00 6.47 -6.23
CA GLU A 132 18.80 6.12 -5.05
C GLU A 132 18.39 6.91 -3.79
N CYS A 133 17.81 8.10 -3.93
CA CYS A 133 17.41 8.95 -2.81
C CYS A 133 16.00 9.54 -2.97
N LEU A 134 15.47 10.15 -1.91
CA LEU A 134 14.15 10.81 -1.91
C LEU A 134 14.04 11.98 -2.89
N PHE A 135 15.17 12.62 -3.18
CA PHE A 135 15.24 13.89 -3.89
C PHE A 135 15.61 13.74 -5.36
N SER A 136 15.97 12.53 -5.80
CA SER A 136 16.34 12.25 -7.18
C SER A 136 15.85 10.87 -7.63
N GLY A 137 15.28 10.84 -8.82
CA GLY A 137 14.72 9.63 -9.40
C GLY A 137 13.63 9.94 -10.41
N GLN A 138 13.04 8.89 -10.94
CA GLN A 138 11.92 8.94 -11.86
C GLN A 138 10.71 8.25 -11.23
N SER A 139 9.55 8.91 -11.29
CA SER A 139 8.29 8.27 -10.93
C SER A 139 7.67 7.60 -12.14
N MET A 140 7.20 6.37 -11.96
CA MET A 140 6.42 5.62 -12.94
C MET A 140 5.11 5.18 -12.29
N CYS A 141 4.07 4.91 -13.07
CA CYS A 141 2.84 4.31 -12.56
C CYS A 141 2.61 2.97 -13.23
N LEU A 142 2.33 1.96 -12.42
CA LEU A 142 1.85 0.67 -12.89
C LEU A 142 0.34 0.61 -12.63
N LEU A 143 -0.46 0.42 -13.67
CA LEU A 143 -1.92 0.42 -13.57
C LEU A 143 -2.46 -0.91 -14.07
N LYS A 144 -3.44 -1.46 -13.34
CA LYS A 144 -4.26 -2.59 -13.77
C LYS A 144 -5.42 -2.07 -14.63
N ARG A 145 -5.60 -2.68 -15.80
CA ARG A 145 -6.70 -2.38 -16.72
C ARG A 145 -7.90 -3.27 -16.42
N SER A 146 -9.07 -2.87 -16.89
CA SER A 146 -10.33 -3.63 -16.71
C SER A 146 -10.31 -5.03 -17.30
N ASN A 147 -9.46 -5.29 -18.29
CA ASN A 147 -9.25 -6.63 -18.88
C ASN A 147 -8.21 -7.47 -18.12
N GLY A 148 -7.78 -7.03 -16.93
CA GLY A 148 -6.78 -7.71 -16.09
C GLY A 148 -5.33 -7.54 -16.54
N SER A 149 -5.06 -6.87 -17.67
CA SER A 149 -3.69 -6.58 -18.09
C SER A 149 -3.11 -5.37 -17.37
N PHE A 150 -1.79 -5.21 -17.42
CA PHE A 150 -1.10 -4.10 -16.76
C PHE A 150 -0.49 -3.15 -17.79
N CYS A 151 -0.41 -1.87 -17.44
CA CYS A 151 0.37 -0.89 -18.18
C CYS A 151 1.30 -0.11 -17.25
N LEU A 152 2.54 0.09 -17.70
CA LEU A 152 3.51 0.96 -17.08
C LEU A 152 3.50 2.31 -17.81
N THR A 153 3.30 3.40 -17.09
CA THR A 153 3.34 4.76 -17.60
C THR A 153 4.52 5.51 -17.00
N SER A 154 5.31 6.15 -17.84
CA SER A 154 6.48 6.94 -17.46
C SER A 154 6.53 8.17 -18.36
N ASP A 155 6.18 9.33 -17.81
CA ASP A 155 6.04 10.58 -18.55
C ASP A 155 5.14 10.42 -19.79
N SER A 156 5.70 10.57 -21.00
CA SER A 156 4.96 10.43 -22.27
C SER A 156 4.88 8.99 -22.79
N LYS A 157 5.45 8.00 -22.09
CA LYS A 157 5.53 6.61 -22.55
C LYS A 157 4.52 5.73 -21.82
N VAL A 158 3.79 4.93 -22.58
CA VAL A 158 2.86 3.92 -22.07
C VAL A 158 3.26 2.56 -22.66
N ILE A 159 3.55 1.60 -21.80
CA ILE A 159 4.01 0.26 -22.19
C ILE A 159 3.07 -0.78 -21.57
N THR A 160 2.54 -1.67 -22.40
CA THR A 160 1.77 -2.82 -21.88
C THR A 160 2.74 -3.84 -21.29
N VAL A 161 2.47 -4.30 -20.07
CA VAL A 161 3.30 -5.28 -19.36
C VAL A 161 2.45 -6.48 -18.95
N SER A 162 3.04 -7.67 -19.05
CA SER A 162 2.35 -8.90 -18.67
C SER A 162 2.27 -9.03 -17.14
N SER A 163 1.23 -9.69 -16.62
CA SER A 163 1.09 -9.96 -15.19
C SER A 163 2.29 -10.75 -14.64
N GLN A 164 2.87 -11.66 -15.44
CA GLN A 164 4.09 -12.38 -15.08
C GLN A 164 5.31 -11.45 -14.97
N SER A 165 5.45 -10.45 -15.84
CA SER A 165 6.52 -9.44 -15.76
C SER A 165 6.38 -8.54 -14.54
N VAL A 166 5.14 -8.25 -14.16
CA VAL A 166 4.78 -7.49 -12.97
C VAL A 166 5.11 -8.29 -11.70
N GLN A 167 4.68 -9.57 -11.64
CA GLN A 167 4.97 -10.50 -10.53
C GLN A 167 6.45 -10.90 -10.40
N SER A 168 7.17 -10.97 -11.52
CA SER A 168 8.62 -11.26 -11.53
C SER A 168 9.50 -10.02 -11.35
N SER A 169 8.91 -8.83 -11.34
CA SER A 169 9.62 -7.61 -10.94
C SER A 169 10.04 -7.72 -9.47
N GLU A 170 11.14 -7.05 -9.11
CA GLU A 170 11.66 -7.08 -7.73
C GLU A 170 10.66 -6.56 -6.68
N ALA A 171 9.54 -5.97 -7.10
CA ALA A 171 8.44 -5.53 -6.26
C ALA A 171 7.37 -6.59 -5.95
N MET A 172 7.45 -7.80 -6.53
CA MET A 172 6.36 -8.78 -6.44
C MET A 172 6.80 -10.24 -6.28
N LYS A 173 8.10 -10.54 -6.20
CA LYS A 173 8.53 -11.93 -6.02
C LYS A 173 8.13 -12.46 -4.63
N ASN A 174 7.43 -13.60 -4.64
CA ASN A 174 7.19 -14.47 -3.48
C ASN A 174 8.47 -14.76 -2.70
#